data_AF-A0A436R3Y2-F1
#
_entry.id   AF-A0A436R3Y2-F1
#
_cell.length_a   1.000
_cell.length_b   1.000
_cell.length_c   1.000
_cell.angle_alpha   90.00
_cell.angle_beta   90.00
_cell.angle_gamma   90.00
#
_symmetry.space_group_name_H-M   'P 1'
#
loop_
_entity.id
_entity.type
_entity.pdbx_description
1 polymer ?
#
loop_
_entity_poly.entity_id
_entity_poly.type
_entity_poly.pdbx_seq_one_letter_code
_entity_poly.pdbx_strand_id
1 'polypeptide(L)' 'AGLVRAAGDRRMRAALGLDRRSRVLVINSEGATDHGRFAELVGMAPEEVFLQTA' A
#
# COMPACT_ATOMS: atom_id res chain seq x y z
N ALA A 1 0.48 -0.81 -0.41
CA ALA A 1 0.34 -2.01 -1.27
C ALA A 1 -0.98 -2.77 -1.09
N GLY A 2 -1.50 -2.94 0.14
CA GLY A 2 -2.67 -3.80 0.42
C GLY A 2 -3.93 -3.52 -0.43
N LEU A 3 -4.38 -2.26 -0.51
CA LEU A 3 -5.56 -1.89 -1.30
C LEU A 3 -5.40 -2.26 -2.79
N VAL A 4 -4.24 -1.98 -3.38
CA VAL A 4 -3.96 -2.29 -4.79
C VAL A 4 -4.05 -3.80 -5.04
N ARG A 5 -3.48 -4.62 -4.14
CA ARG A 5 -3.57 -6.08 -4.22
C ARG A 5 -5.01 -6.57 -4.09
N ALA A 6 -5.75 -6.06 -3.10
CA ALA A 6 -7.14 -6.42 -2.87
C ALA A 6 -8.05 -6.04 -4.05
N ALA A 7 -7.81 -4.89 -4.69
CA ALA A 7 -8.55 -4.45 -5.87
C ALA A 7 -8.19 -5.26 -7.14
N GLY A 8 -6.96 -5.78 -7.22
CA GLY A 8 -6.51 -6.64 -8.32
C GLY A 8 -7.06 -8.07 -8.26
N ASP A 9 -7.31 -8.59 -7.05
CA ASP A 9 -7.90 -9.93 -6.86
C ASP A 9 -9.43 -9.89 -6.95
N ARG A 10 -10.02 -10.71 -7.83
CA ARG A 10 -11.47 -10.71 -8.07
C ARG A 10 -12.29 -11.11 -6.85
N ARG A 11 -11.83 -12.07 -6.05
CA ARG A 11 -12.57 -12.59 -4.89
C ARG A 11 -12.49 -11.60 -3.72
N MET A 12 -11.30 -11.07 -3.44
CA MET A 12 -11.11 -10.05 -2.39
C MET A 12 -11.84 -8.76 -2.76
N ARG A 13 -11.73 -8.30 -4.00
CA ARG A 13 -12.42 -7.10 -4.48
C ARG A 13 -13.94 -7.21 -4.26
N ALA A 14 -14.53 -8.36 -4.60
CA ALA A 14 -15.96 -8.61 -4.40
C ALA A 14 -16.32 -8.68 -2.90
N ALA A 15 -15.53 -9.40 -2.09
CA ALA A 15 -15.76 -9.52 -0.65
C ALA A 15 -15.69 -8.17 0.09
N LEU A 16 -14.86 -7.24 -0.39
CA LEU A 16 -14.71 -5.89 0.15
C LEU A 16 -15.68 -4.86 -0.45
N GLY A 17 -16.53 -5.24 -1.41
CA GLY A 17 -17.45 -4.33 -2.08
C GLY A 17 -16.78 -3.24 -2.91
N LEU A 18 -15.57 -3.48 -3.40
CA LEU A 18 -14.80 -2.52 -4.18
C LEU A 18 -15.24 -2.53 -5.65
N ASP A 19 -15.62 -1.38 -6.18
CA ASP A 19 -16.01 -1.19 -7.57
C ASP A 19 -15.45 0.13 -8.15
N ARG A 20 -15.88 0.49 -9.38
CA ARG A 20 -15.42 1.70 -10.07
C ARG A 20 -15.94 3.00 -9.44
N ARG A 21 -16.96 2.91 -8.58
CA ARG A 21 -17.59 4.04 -7.88
C ARG A 21 -16.99 4.24 -6.48
N SER A 22 -16.34 3.23 -5.92
CA SER A 22 -15.68 3.34 -4.62
C SER A 22 -14.71 4.53 -4.57
N ARG A 23 -14.73 5.23 -3.43
CA ARG A 23 -13.75 6.24 -3.04
C ARG A 23 -13.17 5.78 -1.72
N VAL A 24 -11.89 5.41 -1.73
CA VAL A 24 -11.26 4.75 -0.60
C VAL A 24 -10.25 5.71 0.02
N LEU A 25 -10.48 6.08 1.27
CA LEU A 25 -9.48 6.75 2.10
C LEU A 25 -8.58 5.69 2.72
N VAL A 26 -7.27 5.83 2.54
CA VAL A 26 -6.28 4.97 3.20
C VAL A 26 -5.50 5.82 4.17
N ILE A 27 -5.55 5.45 5.45
CA ILE A 27 -4.68 6.01 6.48
C ILE A 27 -3.61 4.98 6.76
N ASN A 28 -2.36 5.36 6.55
CA ASN A 28 -1.24 4.55 7.02
C ASN A 28 -0.86 5.03 8.43
N SER A 29 -1.00 4.16 9.42
CA SER A 29 -0.69 4.51 10.81
C SER A 29 0.80 4.56 11.10
N GLU A 30 1.62 3.86 10.31
CA GLU A 30 3.05 3.72 10.54
C GLU A 30 3.85 3.84 9.23
N GLY A 31 5.01 4.49 9.33
CA GLY A 31 6.00 4.53 8.26
C GLY A 31 7.03 3.40 8.41
N ALA A 32 8.25 3.63 7.94
CA ALA A 32 9.38 2.77 8.22
C ALA A 32 9.86 2.94 9.67
N THR A 33 9.08 2.48 10.64
CA THR A 33 9.44 2.56 12.08
C THR A 33 10.63 1.67 12.44
N ASP A 34 10.84 0.60 11.67
CA ASP A 34 12.04 -0.22 11.63
C ASP A 34 12.63 -0.17 10.21
N HIS A 35 13.74 0.54 10.04
CA HIS A 35 14.37 0.76 8.74
C HIS A 35 14.95 -0.54 8.16
N GLY A 36 15.50 -1.42 9.01
CA GLY A 36 16.08 -2.69 8.57
C GLY A 36 15.00 -3.61 8.00
N ARG A 37 13.91 -3.80 8.76
CA ARG A 37 12.77 -4.59 8.31
C ARG A 37 12.07 -3.99 7.10
N PHE A 38 11.98 -2.66 7.02
CA PHE A 38 11.46 -1.98 5.84
C PHE A 38 12.30 -2.32 4.60
N ALA A 39 13.62 -2.21 4.69
CA ALA A 39 14.53 -2.51 3.60
C ALA A 39 14.47 -3.99 3.18
N GLU A 40 14.34 -4.93 4.12
CA GLU A 40 14.13 -6.35 3.81
C GLU A 40 12.84 -6.60 3.03
N LEU A 41 11.75 -5.93 3.41
CA LEU A 41 10.43 -6.13 2.80
C LEU A 41 10.25 -5.39 1.47
N VAL A 42 10.83 -4.20 1.35
CA VAL A 42 10.65 -3.28 0.20
C VAL A 42 11.80 -3.41 -0.79
N GLY A 43 12.98 -3.85 -0.35
CA GLY A 43 14.20 -3.92 -1.15
C GLY A 43 14.91 -2.58 -1.35
N MET A 44 14.50 -1.55 -0.60
CA MET A 44 15.01 -0.18 -0.66
C MET A 44 15.03 0.41 0.75
N ALA A 45 16.01 1.27 1.05
CA ALA A 45 16.01 2.07 2.26
C ALA A 45 14.84 3.07 2.24
N PRO A 46 14.27 3.44 3.40
CA PRO A 46 13.15 4.38 3.46
C PRO A 46 13.40 5.70 2.74
N GLU A 47 14.63 6.20 2.81
CA GLU A 47 15.09 7.45 2.19
C GLU A 47 15.01 7.43 0.67
N GLU A 48 15.20 6.26 0.05
CA GLU A 48 15.15 6.07 -1.40
C GLU A 48 13.70 6.06 -1.94
N VAL A 49 12.73 5.86 -1.04
CA VAL A 49 11.29 5.87 -1.35
C VAL A 49 10.69 7.26 -1.17
N PHE A 50 11.33 8.15 -0.41
CA PHE A 50 10.80 9.50 -0.18
C PHE A 50 10.90 10.37 -1.44
N LEU A 51 9.73 10.65 -2.02
CA LEU A 51 9.38 11.69 -3.01
C LEU A 51 10.00 11.58 -4.43
N GLN A 52 9.29 10.85 -5.30
CA GLN A 52 8.96 11.37 -6.63
C GLN A 52 7.63 12.13 -6.50
N THR A 53 7.70 13.46 -6.44
CA THR A 53 6.52 14.32 -6.54
C THR A 53 5.98 14.23 -7.97
N ALA A 54 4.71 13.84 -8.11
CA ALA A 54 3.93 13.98 -9.34
C ALA A 54 3.35 15.39 -9.45
#